data_AF-A0A3N8L6R1-F1
#
_entry.id   AF-A0A3N8L6R1-F1
#
_cell.length_a   1.000
_cell.length_b   1.000
_cell.length_c   1.000
_cell.angle_alpha   90.00
_cell.angle_beta   90.00
_cell.angle_gamma   90.00
#
_symmetry.space_group_name_H-M   'P 1'
#
loop_
_entity.id
_entity.type
_entity.pdbx_description
1 polymer ?
#
loop_
_entity_poly.entity_id
_entity_poly.type
_entity_poly.pdbx_seq_one_letter_code
_entity_poly.pdbx_strand_id
1 'polypeptide(L)'
;MKPADEPFVSIDAPRLRGRGWSVFVDELKVPARIGIHAHEHDAPQPIVIDAQLGYRCEPNEAGEWIDYDGYCTRIAAFLAHKPHTRLLETLVADIAVMSFREWPALESLTLSVYKPKIRPGTKRVGVALEWTRGDYLRWTGAAGCL
;
A
#
# COMPACT_ATOMS: atom_id res chain seq x y z
N MET A 1 -25.48 58.06 6.38
CA MET A 1 -24.42 57.40 5.61
C MET A 1 -24.22 56.01 6.23
N LYS A 2 -24.73 54.96 5.59
CA LYS A 2 -24.55 53.58 6.09
C LYS A 2 -23.09 53.17 5.83
N PRO A 3 -22.39 52.52 6.77
CA PRO A 3 -21.10 51.92 6.45
C PRO A 3 -21.32 50.82 5.42
N ALA A 4 -20.46 50.79 4.40
CA ALA A 4 -20.50 49.80 3.33
C ALA A 4 -20.18 48.41 3.92
N ASP A 5 -20.95 47.41 3.52
CA ASP A 5 -20.62 46.00 3.73
C ASP A 5 -19.30 45.71 3.01
N GLU A 6 -18.22 45.50 3.78
CA GLU A 6 -16.99 44.93 3.22
C GLU A 6 -17.27 43.48 2.81
N PRO A 7 -16.94 43.07 1.57
CA PRO A 7 -17.12 41.69 1.18
C PRO A 7 -16.20 40.80 2.01
N PHE A 8 -16.79 39.81 2.68
CA PHE A 8 -16.05 38.75 3.33
C PHE A 8 -15.18 38.05 2.28
N VAL A 9 -13.88 38.31 2.29
CA VAL A 9 -12.91 37.55 1.51
C VAL A 9 -12.98 36.13 2.04
N SER A 10 -13.61 35.24 1.25
CA SER A 10 -13.45 33.81 1.48
C SER A 10 -11.99 33.50 1.24
N ILE A 11 -11.26 33.30 2.33
CA ILE A 11 -9.96 32.64 2.24
C ILE A 11 -10.29 31.25 1.71
N ASP A 12 -10.07 31.04 0.42
CA ASP A 12 -9.81 29.72 -0.16
C ASP A 12 -8.50 29.23 0.46
N ALA A 13 -8.54 28.94 1.77
CA ALA A 13 -7.61 28.04 2.37
C ALA A 13 -7.75 26.79 1.51
N PRO A 14 -6.65 26.23 0.96
CA PRO A 14 -6.75 24.93 0.35
C PRO A 14 -7.40 24.09 1.43
N ARG A 15 -8.65 23.66 1.20
CA ARG A 15 -9.33 22.72 2.07
C ARG A 15 -8.26 21.68 2.29
N LEU A 16 -7.75 21.56 3.51
CA LEU A 16 -6.80 20.51 3.85
C LEU A 16 -7.58 19.26 3.45
N ARG A 17 -7.32 18.76 2.24
CA ARG A 17 -8.11 17.68 1.70
C ARG A 17 -7.83 16.61 2.72
N GLY A 18 -8.86 16.14 3.42
CA GLY A 18 -8.71 14.94 4.24
C GLY A 18 -8.00 13.90 3.36
N ARG A 19 -7.38 12.89 3.97
CA ARG A 19 -6.59 11.87 3.24
C ARG A 19 -7.38 11.06 2.19
N GLY A 20 -8.60 11.48 1.86
CA GLY A 20 -9.47 10.88 0.88
C GLY A 20 -10.15 9.65 1.44
N TRP A 21 -10.64 8.86 0.51
CA TRP A 21 -11.12 7.52 0.77
C TRP A 21 -9.93 6.56 0.85
N SER A 22 -10.10 5.44 1.55
CA SER A 22 -9.15 4.33 1.49
C SER A 22 -9.84 2.99 1.59
N VAL A 23 -9.32 2.00 0.87
CA VAL A 23 -9.59 0.57 1.12
C VAL A 23 -8.63 0.11 2.22
N PHE A 24 -9.10 -0.77 3.10
CA PHE A 24 -8.25 -1.46 4.06
C PHE A 24 -8.42 -2.98 3.95
N VAL A 25 -7.33 -3.70 4.18
CA VAL A 25 -7.27 -5.16 4.23
C VAL A 25 -6.48 -5.51 5.48
N ASP A 26 -7.13 -6.19 6.43
CA ASP A 26 -6.49 -6.65 7.66
C ASP A 26 -6.25 -8.16 7.59
N GLU A 27 -5.06 -8.57 8.01
CA GLU A 27 -4.65 -9.96 8.19
C GLU A 27 -4.86 -10.89 6.97
N LEU A 28 -4.52 -10.42 5.75
CA LEU A 28 -4.49 -11.28 4.57
C LEU A 28 -3.35 -12.31 4.72
N LYS A 29 -3.72 -13.58 4.94
CA LYS A 29 -2.78 -14.69 5.12
C LYS A 29 -2.53 -15.40 3.79
N VAL A 30 -1.29 -15.40 3.32
CA VAL A 30 -0.90 -15.95 2.02
C VAL A 30 0.44 -16.67 2.12
N PRO A 31 0.65 -17.77 1.37
CA PRO A 31 1.94 -18.45 1.32
C PRO A 31 2.95 -17.65 0.50
N ALA A 32 4.19 -17.57 0.97
CA ALA A 32 5.31 -16.99 0.25
C ALA A 32 6.61 -17.78 0.47
N ARG A 33 7.48 -17.83 -0.54
CA ARG A 33 8.85 -18.34 -0.40
C ARG A 33 9.73 -17.21 0.13
N ILE A 34 9.91 -17.16 1.45
CA ILE A 34 10.53 -16.02 2.14
C ILE A 34 11.45 -16.48 3.27
N GLY A 35 12.65 -15.91 3.40
CA GLY A 35 13.53 -16.15 4.55
C GLY A 35 15.02 -16.26 4.25
N ILE A 36 15.81 -16.20 5.31
CA ILE A 36 17.28 -16.19 5.28
C ILE A 36 17.84 -17.60 5.54
N HIS A 37 17.15 -18.42 6.33
CA HIS A 37 17.64 -19.72 6.75
C HIS A 37 17.41 -20.78 5.66
N ALA A 38 18.32 -21.75 5.55
CA ALA A 38 18.28 -22.78 4.51
C ALA A 38 16.94 -23.54 4.45
N HIS A 39 16.37 -23.91 5.61
CA HIS A 39 15.08 -24.61 5.69
C HIS A 39 13.88 -23.79 5.16
N GLU A 40 14.02 -22.46 5.06
CA GLU A 40 12.97 -21.59 4.53
C GLU A 40 12.90 -21.64 2.99
N HIS A 41 13.92 -22.22 2.34
CA HIS A 41 13.94 -22.44 0.88
C HIS A 41 13.12 -23.67 0.46
N ASP A 42 12.93 -24.63 1.37
CA ASP A 42 12.36 -25.94 1.05
C ASP A 42 10.87 -25.86 0.68
N ALA A 43 10.11 -24.99 1.35
CA ALA A 43 8.68 -24.81 1.09
C ALA A 43 8.20 -23.37 1.37
N PRO A 44 7.11 -22.92 0.71
CA PRO A 44 6.44 -21.66 1.07
C PRO A 44 5.96 -21.69 2.53
N GLN A 45 6.04 -20.55 3.21
CA GLN A 45 5.53 -20.35 4.56
C GLN A 45 4.51 -19.20 4.58
N PRO A 46 3.53 -19.22 5.51
CA PRO A 46 2.54 -18.15 5.59
C PRO A 46 3.21 -16.83 5.99
N ILE A 47 2.82 -15.76 5.31
CA ILE A 47 2.96 -14.39 5.76
C ILE A 47 1.58 -13.79 5.98
N VAL A 48 1.53 -12.73 6.79
CA VAL A 48 0.32 -11.97 7.04
C VAL A 48 0.57 -10.54 6.57
N ILE A 49 -0.38 -10.00 5.82
CA ILE A 49 -0.31 -8.68 5.18
C ILE A 49 -1.49 -7.85 5.67
N ASP A 50 -1.19 -6.69 6.23
CA ASP A 50 -2.15 -5.60 6.40
C ASP A 50 -1.86 -4.54 5.33
N ALA A 51 -2.89 -4.02 4.68
CA ALA A 51 -2.76 -3.01 3.63
C ALA A 51 -3.80 -1.91 3.79
N GLN A 52 -3.39 -0.66 3.62
CA GLN A 52 -4.28 0.47 3.45
C GLN A 52 -3.95 1.19 2.14
N LEU A 53 -4.95 1.30 1.26
CA LEU A 53 -4.84 1.83 -0.09
C LEU A 53 -5.61 3.14 -0.16
N GLY A 54 -4.90 4.27 -0.12
CA GLY A 54 -5.49 5.59 -0.22
C GLY A 54 -5.75 5.99 -1.66
N TYR A 55 -6.93 6.54 -1.92
CA TYR A 55 -7.34 6.97 -3.26
C TYR A 55 -6.74 8.34 -3.62
N ARG A 56 -6.45 8.51 -4.92
CA ARG A 56 -6.10 9.82 -5.49
C ARG A 56 -7.27 10.78 -5.52
N CYS A 57 -8.46 10.27 -5.81
CA CYS A 57 -9.70 11.02 -5.96
C CYS A 57 -10.88 10.25 -5.35
N GLU A 58 -12.08 10.81 -5.39
CA GLU A 58 -13.27 10.11 -4.96
C GLU A 58 -13.53 8.87 -5.84
N PRO A 59 -13.72 7.67 -5.24
CA PRO A 59 -13.94 6.46 -6.02
C PRO A 59 -15.26 6.52 -6.77
N ASN A 60 -15.27 6.00 -8.00
CA ASN A 60 -16.46 5.96 -8.85
C ASN A 60 -16.45 4.70 -9.71
N GLU A 61 -17.56 3.96 -9.75
CA GLU A 61 -17.72 2.77 -10.59
C GLU A 61 -17.60 3.08 -12.09
N ALA A 62 -18.06 4.26 -12.53
CA ALA A 62 -17.89 4.72 -13.91
C ALA A 62 -16.49 5.31 -14.18
N GLY A 63 -15.65 5.43 -13.15
CA GLY A 63 -14.31 6.03 -13.20
C GLY A 63 -13.26 5.10 -12.61
N GLU A 64 -12.35 5.65 -11.82
CA GLU A 64 -11.30 4.88 -11.15
C GLU A 64 -11.77 4.43 -9.76
N TRP A 65 -11.69 3.13 -9.49
CA TRP A 65 -11.92 2.56 -8.18
C TRP A 65 -10.92 1.42 -7.90
N ILE A 66 -10.76 1.03 -6.64
CA ILE A 66 -9.88 -0.07 -6.24
C ILE A 66 -10.75 -1.28 -5.93
N ASP A 67 -10.69 -2.27 -6.83
CA ASP A 67 -11.23 -3.61 -6.58
C ASP A 67 -10.39 -4.31 -5.50
N TYR A 68 -10.92 -4.32 -4.28
CA TYR A 68 -10.24 -4.87 -3.11
C TYR A 68 -10.22 -6.40 -3.09
N ASP A 69 -11.21 -7.06 -3.73
CA ASP A 69 -11.20 -8.51 -3.90
C ASP A 69 -10.16 -8.91 -4.95
N GLY A 70 -10.13 -8.17 -6.06
CA GLY A 70 -9.08 -8.24 -7.07
C GLY A 70 -7.69 -8.00 -6.48
N TYR A 71 -7.54 -7.02 -5.57
CA TYR A 71 -6.28 -6.74 -4.88
C TYR A 71 -5.78 -7.94 -4.05
N CYS A 72 -6.66 -8.53 -3.22
CA CYS A 72 -6.31 -9.71 -2.43
C CYS A 72 -5.91 -10.90 -3.32
N THR A 73 -6.71 -11.17 -4.35
CA THR A 73 -6.47 -12.25 -5.33
C THR A 73 -5.14 -12.05 -6.05
N ARG A 74 -4.84 -10.82 -6.45
CA ARG A 74 -3.63 -10.48 -7.17
C ARG A 74 -2.38 -10.58 -6.30
N ILE A 75 -2.43 -10.17 -5.03
CA ILE A 75 -1.35 -10.39 -4.06
C ILE A 75 -1.05 -11.89 -3.94
N ALA A 76 -2.07 -12.72 -3.73
CA ALA A 76 -1.90 -14.15 -3.59
C ALA A 76 -1.25 -14.75 -4.85
N ALA A 77 -1.74 -14.37 -6.04
CA ALA A 77 -1.17 -14.80 -7.30
C ALA A 77 0.28 -14.31 -7.51
N PHE A 78 0.58 -13.07 -7.14
CA PHE A 78 1.92 -12.50 -7.22
C PHE A 78 2.91 -13.30 -6.37
N LEU A 79 2.55 -13.59 -5.12
CA LEU A 79 3.41 -14.30 -4.18
C LEU A 79 3.57 -15.78 -4.51
N ALA A 80 2.54 -16.41 -5.08
CA ALA A 80 2.61 -17.80 -5.53
C ALA A 80 3.66 -18.02 -6.64
N HIS A 81 3.86 -17.02 -7.50
CA HIS A 81 4.82 -17.09 -8.61
C HIS A 81 6.15 -16.39 -8.32
N LYS A 82 6.27 -15.73 -7.17
CA LYS A 82 7.48 -15.00 -6.81
C LYS A 82 8.61 -15.97 -6.41
N PRO A 83 9.82 -15.81 -6.98
CA PRO A 83 10.99 -16.56 -6.52
C PRO A 83 11.27 -16.33 -5.03
N HIS A 84 12.03 -17.24 -4.43
CA HIS A 84 12.40 -17.13 -3.03
C HIS A 84 13.06 -15.78 -2.73
N THR A 85 12.46 -15.04 -1.80
CA THR A 85 12.94 -13.72 -1.39
C THR A 85 13.56 -13.84 -0.01
N ARG A 86 14.73 -13.24 0.20
CA ARG A 86 15.45 -13.44 1.47
C ARG A 86 14.90 -12.60 2.61
N LEU A 87 14.48 -11.37 2.31
CA LEU A 87 14.14 -10.33 3.27
C LEU A 87 12.69 -9.88 3.12
N LEU A 88 12.03 -9.58 4.24
CA LEU A 88 10.67 -9.03 4.22
C LEU A 88 10.67 -7.63 3.60
N GLU A 89 11.72 -6.84 3.83
CA GLU A 89 11.92 -5.50 3.28
C GLU A 89 11.85 -5.51 1.75
N THR A 90 12.57 -6.44 1.11
CA THR A 90 12.51 -6.63 -0.34
C THR A 90 11.11 -7.04 -0.79
N LEU A 91 10.50 -8.00 -0.08
CA LEU A 91 9.16 -8.48 -0.42
C LEU A 91 8.10 -7.38 -0.34
N VAL A 92 8.16 -6.55 0.70
CA VAL A 92 7.24 -5.42 0.91
C VAL A 92 7.40 -4.37 -0.19
N ALA A 93 8.64 -4.01 -0.56
CA ALA A 93 8.89 -3.10 -1.67
C ALA A 93 8.34 -3.65 -3.00
N ASP A 94 8.52 -4.95 -3.25
CA ASP A 94 8.02 -5.61 -4.45
C ASP A 94 6.48 -5.62 -4.52
N ILE A 95 5.80 -5.87 -3.39
CA ILE A 95 4.33 -5.76 -3.30
C ILE A 95 3.88 -4.32 -3.55
N ALA A 96 4.60 -3.33 -2.99
CA ALA A 96 4.27 -1.93 -3.19
C ALA A 96 4.41 -1.51 -4.66
N VAL A 97 5.52 -1.88 -5.32
CA VAL A 97 5.73 -1.64 -6.77
C VAL A 97 4.61 -2.25 -7.60
N MET A 98 4.25 -3.51 -7.31
CA MET A 98 3.15 -4.20 -8.00
C MET A 98 1.81 -3.46 -7.80
N SER A 99 1.52 -3.03 -6.57
CA SER A 99 0.30 -2.31 -6.22
C SER A 99 0.18 -0.97 -6.97
N PHE A 100 1.23 -0.14 -6.99
CA PHE A 100 1.17 1.15 -7.69
C PHE A 100 1.10 1.03 -9.22
N ARG A 101 1.67 -0.06 -9.76
CA ARG A 101 1.64 -0.35 -11.20
C ARG A 101 0.25 -0.78 -11.66
N GLU A 102 -0.45 -1.59 -10.87
CA GLU A 102 -1.70 -2.23 -11.28
C GLU A 102 -2.96 -1.45 -10.91
N TRP A 103 -2.88 -0.57 -9.91
CA TRP A 103 -4.00 0.31 -9.53
C TRP A 103 -3.64 1.79 -9.76
N PRO A 104 -4.01 2.38 -10.90
CA PRO A 104 -3.81 3.82 -11.18
C PRO A 104 -4.48 4.75 -10.15
N ALA A 105 -5.62 4.32 -9.61
CA ALA A 105 -6.40 5.01 -8.58
C ALA A 105 -5.66 5.19 -7.23
N LEU A 106 -4.64 4.35 -6.99
CA LEU A 106 -3.86 4.34 -5.75
C LEU A 106 -2.95 5.57 -5.67
N GLU A 107 -3.05 6.34 -4.60
CA GLU A 107 -2.18 7.50 -4.34
C GLU A 107 -1.24 7.27 -3.17
N SER A 108 -1.70 6.57 -2.15
CA SER A 108 -0.88 6.19 -1.00
C SER A 108 -1.10 4.73 -0.62
N LEU A 109 -0.06 4.11 -0.10
CA LEU A 109 -0.06 2.72 0.30
C LEU A 109 0.68 2.57 1.62
N THR A 110 -0.01 2.05 2.62
CA THR A 110 0.60 1.57 3.87
C THR A 110 0.54 0.04 3.85
N LEU A 111 1.68 -0.62 3.98
CA LEU A 111 1.80 -2.07 4.10
C LEU A 111 2.43 -2.42 5.44
N SER A 112 1.95 -3.49 6.07
CA SER A 112 2.63 -4.17 7.17
C SER A 112 2.64 -5.66 6.87
N VAL A 113 3.82 -6.27 6.85
CA VAL A 113 4.00 -7.69 6.52
C VAL A 113 4.82 -8.37 7.60
N TYR A 114 4.30 -9.48 8.11
CA TYR A 114 4.94 -10.23 9.18
C TYR A 114 4.79 -11.74 8.98
N LYS A 115 5.74 -12.50 9.56
CA LYS A 115 5.62 -13.95 9.70
C LYS A 115 4.80 -14.25 10.96
N PRO A 116 3.79 -15.13 10.93
CA PRO A 116 2.92 -15.38 12.08
C PRO A 116 3.61 -16.16 13.22
N LYS A 117 4.82 -16.71 13.01
CA LYS A 117 5.59 -17.35 14.09
C LYS A 117 5.99 -16.29 15.12
N ILE A 118 5.28 -16.28 16.24
CA ILE A 118 5.40 -15.28 17.30
C ILE A 118 6.77 -15.39 17.98
N ARG A 119 7.47 -14.26 18.10
CA ARG A 119 8.61 -14.13 19.01
C ARG A 119 8.07 -13.90 20.44
N PRO A 120 8.53 -14.66 21.45
CA PRO A 120 8.07 -14.46 22.83
C PRO A 120 8.15 -12.99 23.27
N GLY A 121 7.09 -12.50 23.91
CA GLY A 121 6.98 -11.11 24.36
C GLY A 121 6.53 -10.09 23.31
N THR A 122 6.07 -10.52 22.14
CA THR A 122 5.54 -9.62 21.10
C THR A 122 4.21 -10.13 20.54
N LYS A 123 3.30 -9.22 20.15
CA LYS A 123 2.07 -9.60 19.42
C LYS A 123 2.39 -10.01 17.98
N ARG A 124 3.21 -9.20 17.30
CA ARG A 124 3.71 -9.43 15.94
C ARG A 124 5.02 -8.66 15.73
N VAL A 125 5.89 -9.17 14.87
CA VAL A 125 7.11 -8.49 14.42
C VAL A 125 7.22 -8.67 12.91
N GLY A 126 7.45 -7.58 12.19
CA GLY A 126 7.51 -7.57 10.74
C GLY A 126 8.06 -6.25 10.21
N VAL A 127 7.84 -6.01 8.93
CA VAL A 127 8.27 -4.81 8.21
C VAL A 127 7.03 -4.00 7.84
N ALA A 128 7.12 -2.68 7.98
CA ALA A 128 6.11 -1.76 7.49
C ALA A 128 6.72 -0.81 6.45
N LEU A 129 5.90 -0.39 5.48
CA LEU A 129 6.27 0.54 4.43
C LEU A 129 5.10 1.48 4.15
N GLU A 130 5.41 2.76 4.04
CA GLU A 130 4.47 3.81 3.68
C GLU A 130 5.02 4.55 2.47
N TRP A 131 4.32 4.45 1.34
CA TRP A 131 4.68 5.14 0.11
C TRP A 131 3.51 5.94 -0.42
N THR A 132 3.83 7.08 -1.03
CA THR A 132 2.98 7.76 -1.98
C THR A 132 3.31 7.31 -3.40
N ARG A 133 2.46 7.65 -4.37
CA ARG A 133 2.78 7.48 -5.78
C ARG A 133 4.07 8.22 -6.17
N GLY A 134 4.36 9.35 -5.54
CA GLY A 134 5.63 10.06 -5.70
C GLY A 134 6.85 9.24 -5.26
N ASP A 135 6.75 8.53 -4.12
CA ASP A 135 7.81 7.62 -3.66
C ASP A 135 8.03 6.47 -4.64
N TYR A 136 6.94 5.87 -5.12
CA TYR A 136 7.00 4.82 -6.15
C TYR A 136 7.69 5.29 -7.44
N LEU A 137 7.36 6.49 -7.93
CA LEU A 137 7.98 7.04 -9.15
C LEU A 137 9.48 7.32 -8.95
N ARG A 138 9.89 7.78 -7.76
CA ARG A 138 11.31 7.93 -7.41
C ARG A 138 12.01 6.59 -7.33
N TRP A 139 11.38 5.60 -6.67
CA TRP A 139 11.93 4.26 -6.49
C TRP A 139 12.17 3.54 -7.83
N THR A 140 11.24 3.68 -8.77
CA THR A 140 11.31 3.02 -10.09
C THR A 140 12.12 3.81 -11.12
N GLY A 141 12.62 5.00 -10.79
CA GLY A 141 13.32 5.89 -11.72
C GLY A 141 12.40 6.57 -12.76
N ALA A 142 11.08 6.41 -12.64
CA ALA A 142 10.09 7.02 -13.53
C ALA A 142 9.94 8.54 -13.32
N ALA A 143 10.49 9.09 -12.22
CA ALA A 143 10.47 10.52 -11.92
C ALA A 143 11.38 11.38 -12.83
N GLY A 144 12.11 10.79 -13.78
CA GLY A 144 13.04 11.48 -14.69
C GLY A 144 12.58 11.65 -16.15
N CYS A 145 11.32 11.33 -16.47
CA CYS A 145 10.74 11.55 -17.82
C CYS A 145 9.38 12.23 -17.71
N LEU A 146 9.39 13.53 -17.39
CA LEU A 146 8.32 14.49 -17.66
C LEU A 146 8.95 15.78 -18.16
#